data_AF-A0A0J1BI38-F1
#
_entry.id   AF-A0A0J1BI38-F1
#
_cell.length_a   1.000
_cell.length_b   1.000
_cell.length_c   1.000
_cell.angle_alpha   90.00
_cell.angle_beta   90.00
_cell.angle_gamma   90.00
#
_symmetry.space_group_name_H-M   'P 1'
#
loop_
_entity.id
_entity.type
_entity.pdbx_description
1 polymer ?
#
loop_
_entity_poly.entity_id
_entity_poly.type
_entity_poly.pdbx_seq_one_letter_code
_entity_poly.pdbx_strand_id
1 'polypeptide(L)'
;MSYDDNPTSPVFRIDVSAETDAGVPVSNEELTVGLLRQLVVSQQQQTKLLTELVQQNAAMHKQRAGELQQWKDANPQLSRACRRAAETLSEVQTEFLQTLTEEIDDSGDHLVEGEYMLNEFIDRFGPRMAHLNGILQVLAQLGTGEPIAQQQQQ
;
A
#
# COMPACT_ATOMS: atom_id res chain seq x y z
N MET A 1 58.88 5.18 19.79
CA MET A 1 57.88 6.25 19.92
C MET A 1 57.67 6.83 18.54
N SER A 2 56.64 6.35 17.85
CA SER A 2 56.27 6.79 16.50
C SER A 2 55.02 7.66 16.68
N TYR A 3 55.11 8.92 16.29
CA TYR A 3 53.97 9.83 16.32
C TYR A 3 53.10 9.52 15.10
N ASP A 4 51.87 9.09 15.36
CA ASP A 4 50.84 8.87 14.35
C ASP A 4 50.51 10.20 13.65
N ASP A 5 50.73 10.19 12.33
CA ASP A 5 50.28 11.20 11.39
C ASP A 5 48.82 10.88 11.04
N ASN A 6 47.88 11.60 11.67
CA ASN A 6 46.46 11.49 11.34
C ASN A 6 46.03 12.79 10.62
N PRO A 7 45.90 12.77 9.29
CA PRO A 7 45.45 13.94 8.53
C PRO A 7 43.97 14.18 8.80
N THR A 8 43.68 15.16 9.65
CA THR A 8 42.32 15.66 9.88
C THR A 8 41.79 16.26 8.57
N SER A 9 40.75 15.61 8.03
CA SER A 9 40.02 16.01 6.84
C SER A 9 39.38 17.40 6.99
N PRO A 10 39.48 18.31 6.01
CA PRO A 10 38.95 19.67 6.12
C PRO A 10 37.51 19.70 5.57
N VAL A 11 36.51 19.37 6.41
CA VAL A 11 35.10 19.40 5.95
C VAL A 11 34.29 20.58 6.47
N PHE A 12 34.80 21.39 7.40
CA PHE A 12 34.07 22.60 7.81
C PHE A 12 35.00 23.77 8.11
N ARG A 13 35.29 24.57 7.06
CA ARG A 13 35.64 25.97 7.21
C ARG A 13 34.47 26.79 6.69
N ILE A 14 33.62 27.24 7.61
CA ILE A 14 32.64 28.29 7.33
C ILE A 14 33.40 29.60 7.52
N ASP A 15 33.79 30.20 6.41
CA ASP A 15 34.32 31.56 6.36
C ASP A 15 33.14 32.52 6.55
N VAL A 16 32.96 33.02 7.78
CA VAL A 16 32.02 34.13 8.05
C VAL A 16 32.77 35.44 7.82
N SER A 17 33.06 35.73 6.57
CA SER A 17 33.35 37.10 6.14
C SER A 17 32.00 37.81 6.00
N ALA A 18 31.67 38.63 7.00
CA ALA A 18 30.52 39.53 6.95
C ALA A 18 30.83 40.66 5.95
N GLU A 19 30.72 40.36 4.65
CA GLU A 19 30.53 41.40 3.64
C GLU A 19 29.12 41.96 3.82
N THR A 20 29.03 43.10 4.49
CA THR A 20 27.86 43.98 4.41
C THR A 20 27.77 44.53 2.98
N ASP A 21 27.27 43.71 2.06
CA ASP A 21 26.70 44.20 0.82
C ASP A 21 25.38 44.89 1.17
N ALA A 22 25.30 46.18 0.88
CA ALA A 22 24.11 46.98 1.07
C ALA A 22 23.07 46.58 0.00
N GLY A 23 22.48 45.40 0.16
CA GLY A 23 21.40 44.91 -0.67
C GLY A 23 20.12 45.72 -0.42
N VAL A 24 19.55 46.25 -1.51
CA VAL A 24 18.21 46.86 -1.55
C VAL A 24 17.22 46.01 -0.73
N PRO A 25 16.38 46.61 0.14
CA PRO A 25 15.40 45.84 0.90
C PRO A 25 14.43 45.19 -0.08
N VAL A 26 14.60 43.89 -0.31
CA VAL A 26 13.70 43.09 -1.13
C VAL A 26 12.31 43.25 -0.56
N SER A 27 11.36 43.72 -1.38
CA SER A 27 9.99 43.93 -0.93
C SER A 27 9.37 42.59 -0.52
N ASN A 28 8.50 42.58 0.49
CA ASN A 28 7.78 41.36 0.89
C ASN A 28 7.00 40.73 -0.28
N GLU A 29 6.63 41.53 -1.28
CA GLU A 29 6.00 41.10 -2.53
C GLU A 29 6.96 40.30 -3.42
N GLU A 30 8.21 40.75 -3.57
CA GLU A 30 9.23 40.00 -4.32
C GLU A 30 9.60 38.68 -3.63
N LEU A 31 9.67 38.67 -2.29
CA LEU A 31 9.90 37.45 -1.51
C LEU A 31 8.74 36.45 -1.64
N THR A 32 7.50 36.91 -1.53
CA THR A 32 6.32 36.04 -1.70
C THR A 32 6.22 35.47 -3.10
N VAL A 33 6.49 36.27 -4.14
CA VAL A 33 6.57 35.77 -5.52
C VAL A 33 7.70 34.76 -5.70
N GLY A 34 8.86 34.98 -5.07
CA GLY A 34 9.97 34.03 -5.05
C GLY A 34 9.59 32.68 -4.42
N LEU A 35 8.94 32.71 -3.27
CA LEU A 35 8.46 31.51 -2.57
C LEU A 35 7.39 30.77 -3.39
N LEU A 36 6.44 31.47 -4.00
CA LEU A 36 5.42 30.87 -4.85
C LEU A 36 6.04 30.20 -6.08
N ARG A 37 7.04 30.83 -6.72
CA ARG A 37 7.79 30.20 -7.82
C ARG A 37 8.52 28.94 -7.35
N GLN A 38 9.18 29.00 -6.21
CA GLN A 38 9.88 27.83 -5.64
C GLN A 38 8.90 26.70 -5.31
N LEU A 39 7.71 27.02 -4.81
CA LEU A 39 6.66 26.04 -4.51
C LEU A 39 6.10 25.42 -5.81
N VAL A 40 5.90 26.21 -6.86
CA VAL A 40 5.47 25.69 -8.18
C VAL A 40 6.53 24.76 -8.77
N VAL A 41 7.82 25.11 -8.69
CA VAL A 41 8.92 24.24 -9.15
C VAL A 41 8.94 22.93 -8.36
N SER A 42 8.82 23.00 -7.03
CA SER A 42 8.73 21.82 -6.17
C SER A 42 7.53 20.94 -6.53
N GLN A 43 6.35 21.53 -6.77
CA GLN A 43 5.15 20.80 -7.19
C GLN A 43 5.34 20.09 -8.54
N GLN A 44 6.00 20.73 -9.50
CA GLN A 44 6.31 20.11 -10.79
C GLN A 44 7.25 18.90 -10.60
N GLN A 45 8.26 19.02 -9.74
CA GLN A 45 9.17 17.92 -9.41
C GLN A 45 8.43 16.77 -8.71
N GLN A 46 7.55 17.06 -7.76
CA GLN A 46 6.71 16.05 -7.11
C GLN A 46 5.82 15.32 -8.11
N THR A 47 5.18 16.06 -9.01
CA THR A 47 4.32 15.48 -10.05
C THR A 47 5.10 14.56 -10.97
N LYS A 48 6.33 14.94 -11.33
CA LYS A 48 7.25 14.09 -12.10
C LYS A 48 7.59 12.80 -11.37
N LEU A 49 7.99 12.88 -10.10
CA LEU A 49 8.30 11.69 -9.29
C LEU A 49 7.10 10.77 -9.09
N LEU A 50 5.91 11.32 -8.86
CA LEU A 50 4.67 10.54 -8.79
C LEU A 50 4.38 9.83 -10.11
N THR A 51 4.61 10.51 -11.24
CA THR A 51 4.45 9.91 -12.57
C THR A 51 5.42 8.75 -12.76
N GLU A 52 6.70 8.92 -12.37
CA GLU A 52 7.71 7.86 -12.44
C GLU A 52 7.35 6.67 -11.55
N LEU A 53 6.86 6.91 -10.33
CA LEU A 53 6.42 5.87 -9.41
C LEU A 53 5.23 5.09 -10.00
N VAL A 54 4.22 5.78 -10.55
CA VAL A 54 3.08 5.13 -11.22
C VAL A 54 3.54 4.28 -12.40
N GLN A 55 4.50 4.77 -13.20
CA GLN A 55 5.06 4.00 -14.31
C GLN A 55 5.80 2.75 -13.84
N GLN A 56 6.63 2.87 -12.79
CA GLN A 56 7.34 1.73 -12.19
C GLN A 56 6.36 0.70 -11.62
N ASN A 57 5.33 1.17 -10.93
CA ASN A 57 4.30 0.32 -10.34
C ASN A 57 3.51 -0.42 -11.44
N ALA A 58 3.10 0.27 -12.50
CA ALA A 58 2.44 -0.33 -13.66
C ALA A 58 3.33 -1.38 -14.36
N ALA A 59 4.64 -1.10 -14.52
CA ALA A 59 5.59 -2.05 -15.08
C ALA A 59 5.72 -3.32 -14.22
N MET A 60 5.82 -3.16 -12.89
CA MET A 60 5.88 -4.27 -11.93
C MET A 60 4.60 -5.13 -11.98
N HIS A 61 3.42 -4.50 -12.02
CA HIS A 61 2.15 -5.23 -12.15
C HIS A 61 2.06 -6.02 -13.46
N LYS A 62 2.52 -5.41 -14.57
CA LYS A 62 2.55 -6.08 -15.88
C LYS A 62 3.50 -7.27 -15.89
N GLN A 63 4.68 -7.14 -15.28
CA GLN A 63 5.64 -8.24 -15.15
C GLN A 63 5.03 -9.40 -14.35
N ARG A 64 4.47 -9.12 -13.18
CA ARG A 64 3.83 -10.14 -12.33
C ARG A 64 2.67 -10.84 -13.04
N ALA A 65 1.85 -10.10 -13.79
CA ALA A 65 0.79 -10.67 -14.60
C ALA A 65 1.33 -11.60 -15.71
N GLY A 66 2.45 -11.22 -16.34
CA GLY A 66 3.14 -12.04 -17.33
C GLY A 66 3.69 -13.35 -16.75
N GLU A 67 4.35 -13.29 -15.59
CA GLU A 67 4.87 -14.47 -14.89
C GLU A 67 3.74 -15.42 -14.46
N LEU A 68 2.65 -14.87 -13.94
CA LEU A 68 1.47 -15.64 -13.56
C LEU A 68 0.82 -16.32 -14.77
N GLN A 69 0.74 -15.63 -15.90
CA GLN A 69 0.22 -16.21 -17.13
C GLN A 69 1.12 -17.33 -17.65
N GLN A 70 2.45 -17.13 -17.65
CA GLN A 70 3.41 -18.20 -18.00
C GLN A 70 3.29 -19.40 -17.06
N TRP A 71 3.11 -19.18 -15.76
CA TRP A 71 2.87 -20.25 -14.79
C TRP A 71 1.57 -21.02 -15.06
N LYS A 72 0.49 -20.32 -15.45
CA LYS A 72 -0.80 -20.93 -15.83
C LYS A 72 -0.65 -21.79 -17.09
N ASP A 73 0.08 -21.29 -18.09
CA ASP A 73 0.32 -22.01 -19.33
C ASP A 73 1.16 -23.27 -19.07
N ALA A 74 2.10 -23.22 -18.12
CA ALA A 74 2.87 -24.38 -17.67
C ALA A 74 2.07 -25.37 -16.81
N ASN A 75 1.04 -24.91 -16.07
CA ASN A 75 0.26 -25.71 -15.13
C ASN A 75 -1.27 -25.62 -15.37
N PRO A 76 -1.78 -26.01 -16.56
CA PRO A 76 -3.17 -25.80 -16.93
C PRO A 76 -4.16 -26.60 -16.08
N GLN A 77 -3.78 -27.80 -15.63
CA GLN A 77 -4.64 -28.63 -14.77
C GLN A 77 -4.80 -28.02 -13.37
N LEU A 78 -3.70 -27.52 -12.79
CA LEU A 78 -3.70 -26.90 -11.48
C LEU A 78 -4.49 -25.58 -11.50
N SER A 79 -4.30 -24.75 -12.53
CA SER A 79 -5.08 -23.51 -12.67
C SER A 79 -6.59 -23.78 -12.74
N ARG A 80 -7.02 -24.80 -13.50
CA ARG A 80 -8.43 -25.24 -13.53
C ARG A 80 -8.91 -25.78 -12.19
N ALA A 81 -8.08 -26.51 -11.46
CA ALA A 81 -8.40 -27.00 -10.12
C ALA A 81 -8.54 -25.84 -9.12
N CYS A 82 -7.63 -24.86 -9.15
CA CYS A 82 -7.71 -23.65 -8.33
C CYS A 82 -8.97 -22.84 -8.63
N ARG A 83 -9.35 -22.72 -9.91
CA ARG A 83 -10.60 -22.06 -10.30
C ARG A 83 -11.82 -22.76 -9.71
N ARG A 84 -11.94 -24.08 -9.87
CA ARG A 84 -13.06 -24.85 -9.28
C ARG A 84 -13.08 -24.74 -7.75
N ALA A 85 -11.91 -24.84 -7.11
CA ALA A 85 -11.80 -24.70 -5.66
C ALA A 85 -12.23 -23.30 -5.19
N ALA A 86 -11.87 -22.24 -5.94
CA ALA A 86 -12.31 -20.88 -5.64
C ALA A 86 -13.83 -20.72 -5.79
N GLU A 87 -14.43 -21.30 -6.84
CA GLU A 87 -15.88 -21.30 -7.04
C GLU A 87 -16.61 -21.99 -5.87
N THR A 88 -16.18 -23.20 -5.48
CA THR A 88 -16.76 -23.92 -4.33
C THR A 88 -16.55 -23.19 -3.00
N LEU A 89 -15.36 -22.61 -2.77
CA LEU A 89 -15.13 -21.84 -1.54
C LEU A 89 -15.92 -20.53 -1.51
N SER A 90 -16.22 -19.94 -2.67
CA SER A 90 -17.10 -18.78 -2.76
C SER A 90 -18.52 -19.13 -2.31
N GLU A 91 -19.04 -20.29 -2.69
CA GLU A 91 -20.35 -20.77 -2.24
C GLU A 91 -20.36 -20.97 -0.72
N VAL A 92 -19.31 -21.62 -0.17
CA VAL A 92 -19.15 -21.81 1.28
C VAL A 92 -19.05 -20.47 2.01
N GLN A 93 -18.36 -19.48 1.43
CA GLN A 93 -18.27 -18.14 2.00
C GLN A 93 -19.65 -17.46 2.06
N THR A 94 -20.44 -17.58 1.00
CA THR A 94 -21.80 -17.03 0.96
C THR A 94 -22.69 -17.67 2.03
N GLU A 95 -22.64 -18.99 2.18
CA GLU A 95 -23.37 -19.71 3.24
C GLU A 95 -22.91 -19.26 4.64
N PHE A 96 -21.60 -19.12 4.85
CA PHE A 96 -21.06 -18.64 6.12
C PHE A 96 -21.51 -17.20 6.43
N LEU A 97 -21.55 -16.31 5.43
CA LEU A 97 -22.08 -14.96 5.60
C LEU A 97 -23.57 -14.95 5.94
N GLN A 98 -24.33 -15.88 5.37
CA GLN A 98 -25.74 -16.05 5.71
C GLN A 98 -25.89 -16.42 7.19
N THR A 99 -25.21 -17.47 7.66
CA THR A 99 -25.23 -17.86 9.08
C THR A 99 -24.79 -16.73 10.01
N LEU A 100 -23.75 -16.00 9.61
CA LEU A 100 -23.25 -14.85 10.38
C LEU A 100 -24.32 -13.76 10.49
N THR A 101 -25.01 -13.46 9.39
CA THR A 101 -26.04 -12.41 9.35
C THR A 101 -27.27 -12.82 10.15
N GLU A 102 -27.68 -14.08 10.07
CA GLU A 102 -28.76 -14.65 10.90
C GLU A 102 -28.43 -14.55 12.40
N GLU A 103 -27.20 -14.88 12.82
CA GLU A 103 -26.80 -14.78 14.23
C GLU A 103 -26.75 -13.32 14.73
N ILE A 104 -26.38 -12.36 13.85
CA ILE A 104 -26.45 -10.93 14.17
C ILE A 104 -27.91 -10.47 14.32
N ASP A 105 -28.82 -10.93 13.45
CA ASP A 105 -30.24 -10.53 13.52
C ASP A 105 -30.89 -11.07 14.81
N ASP A 106 -30.59 -12.32 15.17
CA ASP A 106 -31.12 -12.97 16.36
C ASP A 106 -30.54 -12.41 17.67
N SER A 107 -29.28 -11.97 17.66
CA SER A 107 -28.53 -11.55 18.86
C SER A 107 -28.16 -10.07 18.89
N GLY A 108 -28.67 -9.27 17.95
CA GLY A 108 -28.20 -7.90 17.68
C GLY A 108 -28.25 -6.98 18.90
N ASP A 109 -29.35 -7.00 19.65
CA ASP A 109 -29.52 -6.18 20.85
C ASP A 109 -28.47 -6.54 21.93
N HIS A 110 -28.14 -7.83 22.07
CA HIS A 110 -27.14 -8.31 23.03
C HIS A 110 -25.70 -8.04 22.58
N LEU A 111 -25.44 -8.02 21.28
CA LEU A 111 -24.12 -7.67 20.71
C LEU A 111 -23.82 -6.18 20.86
N VAL A 112 -24.84 -5.32 20.78
CA VAL A 112 -24.69 -3.86 20.93
C VAL A 112 -24.49 -3.47 22.39
N GLU A 113 -25.20 -4.12 23.32
CA GLU A 113 -25.14 -3.77 24.75
C GLU A 113 -23.98 -4.47 25.49
N GLY A 114 -23.49 -5.60 24.99
CA GLY A 114 -22.51 -6.45 25.68
C GLY A 114 -21.18 -6.61 24.95
N GLU A 115 -20.12 -5.93 25.43
CA GLU A 115 -18.75 -6.11 24.91
C GLU A 115 -18.27 -7.57 24.96
N TYR A 116 -18.72 -8.36 25.95
CA TYR A 116 -18.36 -9.78 26.04
C TYR A 116 -18.95 -10.60 24.88
N MET A 117 -20.24 -10.42 24.58
CA MET A 117 -20.92 -11.14 23.49
C MET A 117 -20.35 -10.73 22.13
N LEU A 118 -20.01 -9.45 21.96
CA LEU A 118 -19.33 -8.97 20.76
C LEU A 118 -17.95 -9.62 20.59
N ASN A 119 -17.15 -9.70 21.65
CA ASN A 119 -15.83 -10.35 21.58
C ASN A 119 -15.96 -11.85 21.29
N GLU A 120 -16.90 -12.55 21.91
CA GLU A 120 -17.15 -13.97 21.61
C GLU A 120 -17.59 -14.19 20.16
N PHE A 121 -18.45 -13.30 19.64
CA PHE A 121 -18.85 -13.31 18.24
C PHE A 121 -17.66 -13.09 17.30
N ILE A 122 -16.82 -12.08 17.58
CA ILE A 122 -15.61 -11.81 16.80
C ILE A 122 -14.64 -13.00 16.85
N ASP A 123 -14.44 -13.61 18.02
CA ASP A 123 -13.56 -14.77 18.18
C ASP A 123 -14.09 -16.01 17.43
N ARG A 124 -15.42 -16.17 17.37
CA ARG A 124 -16.07 -17.28 16.67
C ARG A 124 -16.05 -17.12 15.14
N PHE A 125 -16.33 -15.92 14.63
CA PHE A 125 -16.51 -15.68 13.19
C PHE A 125 -15.32 -15.01 12.51
N GLY A 126 -14.60 -14.13 13.21
CA GLY A 126 -13.52 -13.29 12.68
C GLY A 126 -12.35 -14.08 12.08
N PRO A 127 -11.67 -14.96 12.85
CA PRO A 127 -10.54 -15.73 12.33
C PRO A 127 -10.91 -16.59 11.11
N ARG A 128 -12.09 -17.22 11.15
CA ARG A 128 -12.57 -18.08 10.06
C ARG A 128 -12.87 -17.25 8.81
N MET A 129 -13.50 -16.09 8.94
CA MET A 129 -13.76 -15.17 7.83
C MET A 129 -12.46 -14.67 7.18
N ALA A 130 -11.50 -14.22 7.99
CA ALA A 130 -10.23 -13.69 7.50
C ALA A 130 -9.42 -14.75 6.75
N HIS A 131 -9.33 -15.97 7.31
CA HIS A 131 -8.60 -17.06 6.67
C HIS A 131 -9.27 -17.53 5.37
N LEU A 132 -10.60 -17.64 5.35
CA LEU A 132 -11.34 -18.06 4.16
C LEU A 132 -11.16 -17.05 3.00
N ASN A 133 -11.25 -15.75 3.30
CA ASN A 133 -10.97 -14.70 2.34
C ASN A 133 -9.55 -14.78 1.77
N GLY A 134 -8.54 -14.99 2.63
CA GLY A 134 -7.15 -15.12 2.19
C GLY A 134 -6.92 -16.32 1.27
N ILE A 135 -7.49 -17.48 1.59
CA ILE A 135 -7.38 -18.68 0.76
C ILE A 135 -8.09 -18.48 -0.58
N LEU A 136 -9.30 -17.94 -0.57
CA LEU A 136 -10.05 -17.64 -1.79
C LEU A 136 -9.26 -16.65 -2.67
N GLN A 137 -8.63 -15.66 -2.06
CA GLN A 137 -7.82 -14.68 -2.79
C GLN A 137 -6.64 -15.32 -3.53
N VAL A 138 -5.94 -16.26 -2.90
CA VAL A 138 -4.84 -16.99 -3.54
C VAL A 138 -5.36 -17.90 -4.66
N LEU A 139 -6.42 -18.65 -4.40
CA LEU A 139 -6.98 -19.58 -5.40
C LEU A 139 -7.56 -18.87 -6.62
N ALA A 140 -8.23 -17.74 -6.42
CA ALA A 140 -8.75 -16.91 -7.50
C ALA A 140 -7.60 -16.35 -8.35
N GLN A 141 -6.54 -15.80 -7.73
CA GLN A 141 -5.37 -15.29 -8.47
C GLN A 141 -4.72 -16.39 -9.33
N LEU A 142 -4.55 -17.60 -8.78
CA LEU A 142 -3.97 -18.73 -9.53
C LEU A 142 -4.93 -19.32 -10.58
N GLY A 143 -6.24 -19.19 -10.38
CA GLY A 143 -7.27 -19.72 -11.27
C GLY A 143 -7.61 -18.82 -12.45
N THR A 144 -7.83 -17.52 -12.23
CA THR A 144 -8.22 -16.57 -13.29
C THR A 144 -7.01 -15.80 -13.83
N GLY A 145 -5.94 -15.65 -13.04
CA GLY A 145 -4.80 -14.78 -13.39
C GLY A 145 -5.12 -13.30 -13.24
N GLU A 146 -6.33 -12.95 -12.78
CA GLU A 146 -6.68 -11.59 -12.45
C GLU A 146 -6.15 -11.31 -11.04
N PRO A 147 -5.33 -10.26 -10.85
CA PRO A 147 -5.16 -9.73 -9.52
C PRO A 147 -6.56 -9.37 -9.05
N ILE A 148 -7.03 -9.97 -7.95
CA ILE A 148 -8.19 -9.44 -7.24
C ILE A 148 -7.81 -7.99 -7.00
N ALA A 149 -8.55 -7.08 -7.65
CA ALA A 149 -8.39 -5.67 -7.45
C ALA A 149 -8.48 -5.49 -5.94
N GLN A 150 -7.32 -5.35 -5.29
CA GLN A 150 -7.26 -4.73 -3.99
C GLN A 150 -7.96 -3.42 -4.27
N GLN A 151 -9.18 -3.31 -3.76
CA GLN A 151 -9.95 -2.08 -3.82
C GLN A 151 -9.05 -1.05 -3.15
N GLN A 152 -8.23 -0.39 -3.96
CA GLN A 152 -7.76 0.96 -3.78
C GLN A 152 -9.02 1.83 -3.86
N GLN A 153 -9.91 1.65 -2.89
CA GLN A 153 -10.99 2.56 -2.62
C GLN A 153 -10.37 3.66 -1.76
N GLN A 154 -10.00 4.71 -2.50
CA GLN A 154 -10.02 6.14 -2.15
C GLN A 154 -9.44 6.56 -0.79
#